data_AF-K8ECW7-F1
#
_entry.id   AF-K8ECW7-F1
#
_cell.length_a   1.000
_cell.length_b   1.000
_cell.length_c   1.000
_cell.angle_alpha   90.00
_cell.angle_beta   90.00
_cell.angle_gamma   90.00
#
_symmetry.space_group_name_H-M   'P 1'
#
loop_
_entity.id
_entity.type
_entity.pdbx_description
1 polymer ?
#
loop_
_entity_poly.entity_id
_entity_poly.type
_entity_poly.pdbx_seq_one_letter_code
_entity_poly.pdbx_strand_id
1 'polypeptide(L)'
;MFEKVSETMKLEMMVNPERTHRYVLSRIWDKKKELATVVTIYPSGLEALQGDLTSLLIVNQLVELGYGGFHSVNLFSKVGLKSTNAGSLHQAWDEGTDEVIQICAEKSAVIIFAWGSIGETNKIAGARIEQVKEKLQKDAKKWRILSDAEGQAYFHPLASKVRSQWNVVPYKEASKK
;
A
#
# COMPACT_ATOMS: atom_id res chain seq x y z
N MET A 1 -20.77 -26.62 25.81
CA MET A 1 -19.42 -27.05 25.40
C MET A 1 -18.82 -25.88 24.64
N PHE A 2 -17.59 -25.47 24.96
CA PHE A 2 -16.91 -24.38 24.27
C PHE A 2 -15.65 -24.92 23.59
N GLU A 3 -15.34 -24.37 22.42
CA GLU A 3 -14.10 -24.65 21.71
C GLU A 3 -13.21 -23.41 21.77
N LYS A 4 -11.92 -23.63 22.05
CA LYS A 4 -10.92 -22.56 22.03
C LYS A 4 -10.39 -22.42 20.62
N VAL A 5 -10.67 -21.30 19.98
CA VAL A 5 -10.00 -20.87 18.73
C VAL A 5 -8.91 -19.86 19.07
N SER A 6 -7.74 -20.00 18.46
CA SER A 6 -6.60 -19.11 18.68
C SER A 6 -5.93 -18.81 17.34
N GLU A 7 -5.75 -17.53 17.05
CA GLU A 7 -5.07 -17.03 15.85
C GLU A 7 -3.92 -16.11 16.26
N THR A 8 -2.92 -15.95 15.40
CA THR A 8 -1.78 -15.06 15.66
C THR A 8 -1.44 -14.28 14.41
N MET A 9 -1.27 -12.97 14.57
CA MET A 9 -0.77 -12.09 13.52
C MET A 9 0.61 -11.57 13.92
N LYS A 10 1.60 -11.73 13.03
CA LYS A 10 2.92 -11.13 13.16
C LYS A 10 2.90 -9.73 12.56
N LEU A 11 3.37 -8.73 13.31
CA LEU A 11 3.49 -7.36 12.85
C LEU A 11 4.96 -6.94 12.85
N GLU A 12 5.43 -6.39 11.74
CA GLU A 12 6.80 -5.89 11.58
C GLU A 12 6.79 -4.54 10.89
N MET A 13 7.78 -3.70 11.20
CA MET A 13 7.93 -2.38 10.60
C MET A 13 9.41 -2.12 10.34
N MET A 14 9.72 -1.52 9.19
CA MET A 14 11.06 -1.00 8.91
C MET A 14 11.02 0.52 8.95
N VAL A 15 11.92 1.11 9.73
CA VAL A 15 12.07 2.56 9.95
C VAL A 15 13.54 2.93 9.87
N ASN A 16 13.85 4.18 9.56
CA ASN A 16 15.22 4.68 9.69
C ASN A 16 15.60 4.91 11.17
N PRO A 17 16.90 5.00 11.50
CA PRO A 17 17.37 5.23 12.88
C PRO A 17 16.78 6.51 13.51
N GLU A 18 16.60 7.57 12.73
CA GLU A 18 16.05 8.85 13.19
C GLU A 18 14.52 8.83 13.35
N ARG A 19 13.86 7.74 12.94
CA ARG A 19 12.40 7.55 13.01
C ARG A 19 11.60 8.65 12.29
N THR A 20 12.17 9.20 11.23
CA THR A 20 11.53 10.19 10.35
C THR A 20 10.89 9.54 9.12
N HIS A 21 11.25 8.29 8.84
CA HIS A 21 10.74 7.50 7.72
C HIS A 21 10.25 6.12 8.19
N ARG A 22 9.07 5.73 7.69
CA ARG A 22 8.55 4.36 7.76
C ARG A 22 8.52 3.78 6.36
N TYR A 23 9.30 2.74 6.14
CA TYR A 23 9.45 2.11 4.83
C TYR A 23 8.39 1.05 4.56
N VAL A 24 8.01 0.27 5.57
CA VAL A 24 6.94 -0.72 5.46
C VAL A 24 6.25 -0.92 6.81
N LEU A 25 4.95 -1.18 6.78
CA LEU A 25 4.24 -1.91 7.83
C LEU A 25 3.79 -3.26 7.29
N SER A 26 4.22 -4.36 7.88
CA SER A 26 3.81 -5.71 7.51
C SER A 26 2.91 -6.31 8.58
N ARG A 27 1.85 -6.99 8.14
CA ARG A 27 0.99 -7.82 8.99
C ARG A 27 0.75 -9.15 8.30
N ILE A 28 1.13 -10.24 8.94
CA ILE A 28 1.05 -11.59 8.39
C ILE A 28 0.32 -12.47 9.41
N TRP A 29 -0.85 -12.98 9.03
CA TRP A 29 -1.68 -13.86 9.85
C TRP A 29 -1.62 -15.33 9.39
N ASP A 30 -1.30 -15.60 8.13
CA ASP A 30 -1.13 -16.95 7.60
C ASP A 30 0.06 -17.01 6.62
N LYS A 31 1.15 -17.68 7.02
CA LYS A 31 2.36 -17.82 6.20
C LYS A 31 2.23 -18.83 5.05
N LYS A 32 1.15 -19.62 5.02
CA LYS A 32 0.90 -20.62 3.96
C LYS A 32 0.16 -20.03 2.77
N LYS A 33 -0.37 -18.82 2.91
CA LYS A 33 -1.09 -18.09 1.86
C LYS A 33 -0.22 -16.98 1.28
N GLU A 34 -0.57 -16.56 0.07
CA GLU A 34 0.10 -15.48 -0.64
C GLU A 34 -0.01 -14.14 0.10
N LEU A 35 0.97 -13.27 -0.12
CA LEU A 35 0.99 -11.90 0.40
C LEU A 35 0.67 -10.88 -0.70
N ALA A 36 0.12 -9.74 -0.30
CA ALA A 36 -0.06 -8.58 -1.17
C ALA A 36 0.81 -7.40 -0.71
N THR A 37 1.41 -6.69 -1.66
CA THR A 37 1.96 -5.36 -1.39
C THR A 37 0.91 -4.32 -1.73
N VAL A 38 0.60 -3.41 -0.80
CA VAL A 38 -0.36 -2.32 -1.01
C VAL A 38 0.40 -1.00 -0.97
N VAL A 39 0.37 -0.26 -2.08
CA VAL A 39 1.04 1.04 -2.23
C VAL A 39 0.02 2.16 -2.02
N THR A 40 0.14 2.89 -0.91
CA THR A 40 -0.67 4.08 -0.62
C THR A 40 0.20 5.35 -0.58
N ILE A 41 -0.31 6.47 -0.10
CA ILE A 41 0.34 7.78 -0.29
C ILE A 41 1.52 7.97 0.67
N TYR A 42 1.27 8.05 1.97
CA TYR A 42 2.28 8.26 3.01
C TYR A 42 1.82 7.61 4.34
N PRO A 43 2.76 7.28 5.24
CA PRO A 43 2.42 6.65 6.51
C PRO A 43 1.73 7.62 7.49
N SER A 44 0.73 7.12 8.20
CA SER A 44 0.05 7.85 9.27
C SER A 44 0.87 8.00 10.55
N GLY A 45 1.79 7.06 10.82
CA GLY A 45 2.56 7.02 12.06
C GLY A 45 3.52 5.83 12.14
N LEU A 46 4.08 5.63 13.34
CA LEU A 46 5.09 4.61 13.67
C LEU A 46 4.56 3.51 14.59
N GLU A 47 3.24 3.44 14.74
CA GLU A 47 2.55 2.46 15.55
C GLU A 47 2.32 1.19 14.73
N ALA A 48 3.00 0.11 15.09
CA ALA A 48 2.76 -1.18 14.44
C ALA A 48 1.44 -1.81 14.92
N LEU A 49 1.20 -1.77 16.24
CA LEU A 49 0.09 -2.45 16.90
C LEU A 49 -1.24 -1.71 16.74
N GLN A 50 -1.27 -0.42 17.07
CA GLN A 50 -2.45 0.41 16.88
C GLN A 50 -2.62 0.70 15.38
N GLY A 51 -3.58 0.03 14.73
CA GLY A 51 -3.89 0.27 13.32
C GLY A 51 -4.71 1.54 13.12
N ASP A 52 -4.31 2.35 12.15
CA ASP A 52 -5.20 3.37 11.59
C ASP A 52 -6.32 2.74 10.75
N LEU A 53 -7.32 3.54 10.37
CA LEU A 53 -8.45 3.04 9.59
C LEU A 53 -8.01 2.41 8.26
N THR A 54 -6.99 2.96 7.59
CA THR A 54 -6.46 2.41 6.33
C THR A 54 -5.93 1.00 6.50
N SER A 55 -5.08 0.76 7.50
CA SER A 55 -4.48 -0.56 7.77
C SER A 55 -5.52 -1.59 8.22
N LEU A 56 -6.54 -1.18 8.98
CA LEU A 56 -7.65 -2.06 9.36
C LEU A 56 -8.49 -2.47 8.14
N LEU A 57 -8.78 -1.53 7.24
CA LEU A 57 -9.45 -1.85 5.98
C LEU A 57 -8.61 -2.82 5.15
N ILE A 58 -7.31 -2.56 5.00
CA ILE A 58 -6.41 -3.47 4.25
C ILE A 58 -6.46 -4.90 4.81
N VAL A 59 -6.43 -5.06 6.15
CA VAL A 59 -6.55 -6.39 6.78
C VAL A 59 -7.85 -7.07 6.36
N ASN A 60 -8.99 -6.42 6.60
CA ASN A 60 -10.31 -7.03 6.36
C ASN A 60 -10.46 -7.46 4.90
N GLN A 61 -10.11 -6.58 3.97
CA GLN A 61 -10.30 -6.82 2.54
C GLN A 61 -9.37 -7.91 2.02
N LEU A 62 -8.14 -7.98 2.50
CA LEU A 62 -7.20 -9.02 2.08
C LEU A 62 -7.51 -10.38 2.72
N VAL A 63 -8.08 -10.42 3.93
CA VAL A 63 -8.62 -11.65 4.51
C VAL A 63 -9.77 -12.18 3.66
N GLU A 64 -10.72 -11.31 3.27
CA GLU A 64 -11.84 -11.67 2.39
C GLU A 64 -11.37 -12.17 1.01
N LEU A 65 -10.33 -11.55 0.46
CA LEU A 65 -9.71 -11.97 -0.81
C LEU A 65 -8.81 -13.23 -0.68
N GLY A 66 -8.67 -13.78 0.53
CA GLY A 66 -7.96 -15.05 0.77
C GLY A 66 -6.43 -14.94 0.90
N TYR A 67 -5.88 -13.75 1.11
CA TYR A 67 -4.45 -13.56 1.37
C TYR A 67 -4.07 -13.92 2.81
N GLY A 68 -2.78 -14.20 3.02
CA GLY A 68 -2.17 -14.52 4.31
C GLY A 68 -1.60 -13.32 5.06
N GLY A 69 -1.52 -12.16 4.41
CA GLY A 69 -0.94 -10.96 4.97
C GLY A 69 -0.64 -9.91 3.91
N PHE A 70 -0.02 -8.82 4.36
CA PHE A 70 0.40 -7.74 3.47
C PHE A 70 1.67 -7.03 3.90
N HIS A 71 2.22 -6.30 2.93
CA HIS A 71 3.20 -5.25 3.11
C HIS A 71 2.58 -3.92 2.68
N SER A 72 2.36 -2.99 3.62
CA SER A 72 1.94 -1.63 3.30
C SER A 72 3.15 -0.76 3.15
N VAL A 73 3.37 -0.32 1.91
CA VAL A 73 4.41 0.63 1.52
C VAL A 73 3.74 1.91 1.02
N ASN A 74 4.53 2.97 0.92
CA ASN A 74 4.02 4.29 0.61
C ASN A 74 4.85 4.96 -0.48
N LEU A 75 4.21 5.77 -1.33
CA LEU A 75 4.92 6.63 -2.30
C LEU A 75 5.95 7.52 -1.60
N PHE A 76 5.61 7.98 -0.40
CA PHE A 76 6.41 8.80 0.48
C PHE A 76 6.55 8.12 1.84
N SER A 77 7.75 7.84 2.30
CA SER A 77 8.00 7.15 3.58
C SER A 77 8.03 8.08 4.79
N LYS A 78 8.10 9.40 4.58
CA LYS A 78 8.18 10.38 5.67
C LYS A 78 6.93 10.34 6.55
N VAL A 79 7.13 10.21 7.86
CA VAL A 79 6.04 10.26 8.85
C VAL A 79 5.74 11.70 9.27
N GLY A 80 4.54 11.93 9.81
CA GLY A 80 4.15 13.24 10.35
C GLY A 80 3.89 14.30 9.28
N LEU A 81 3.66 13.90 8.02
CA LEU A 81 3.20 14.83 6.99
C LEU A 81 1.85 15.42 7.36
N LYS A 82 1.76 16.75 7.40
CA LYS A 82 0.55 17.48 7.76
C LYS A 82 -0.44 17.63 6.60
N SER A 83 0.03 17.45 5.36
CA SER A 83 -0.78 17.56 4.15
C SER A 83 -0.10 16.87 2.95
N THR A 84 -0.84 16.76 1.85
CA THR A 84 -0.34 16.28 0.55
C THR A 84 -0.02 17.42 -0.42
N ASN A 85 0.23 18.63 0.07
CA ASN A 85 0.66 19.74 -0.79
C ASN A 85 2.11 19.54 -1.28
N ALA A 86 2.49 20.25 -2.34
CA ALA A 86 3.81 20.09 -2.96
C ALA A 86 4.96 20.32 -1.97
N GLY A 87 4.87 21.33 -1.10
CA GLY A 87 5.90 21.62 -0.10
C GLY A 87 6.08 20.50 0.93
N SER A 88 5.01 19.80 1.31
CA SER A 88 5.07 18.68 2.26
C SER A 88 5.62 17.41 1.62
N LEU A 89 5.29 17.17 0.34
CA LEU A 89 5.73 15.96 -0.38
C LEU A 89 7.14 16.08 -0.95
N HIS A 90 7.64 17.30 -1.14
CA HIS A 90 9.01 17.53 -1.60
C HIS A 90 10.01 16.85 -0.64
N GLN A 91 10.85 15.96 -1.17
CA GLN A 91 11.84 15.19 -0.40
C GLN A 91 11.23 14.38 0.76
N ALA A 92 9.97 13.93 0.62
CA ALA A 92 9.31 13.07 1.61
C ALA A 92 9.60 11.56 1.41
N TRP A 93 10.63 11.22 0.64
CA TRP A 93 11.14 9.88 0.41
C TRP A 93 12.66 9.92 0.22
N ASP A 94 13.30 8.77 0.35
CA ASP A 94 14.74 8.54 0.26
C ASP A 94 15.01 7.22 -0.50
N GLU A 95 16.28 6.81 -0.62
CA GLU A 95 16.65 5.54 -1.28
C GLU A 95 16.06 4.31 -0.57
N GLY A 96 16.05 4.29 0.76
CA GLY A 96 15.46 3.19 1.55
C GLY A 96 13.97 2.97 1.24
N THR A 97 13.27 4.03 0.83
CA THR A 97 11.88 3.94 0.37
C THR A 97 11.77 3.07 -0.88
N ASP A 98 12.62 3.30 -1.87
CA ASP A 98 12.59 2.57 -3.14
C ASP A 98 13.02 1.12 -2.97
N GLU A 99 14.10 0.90 -2.20
CA GLU A 99 14.60 -0.44 -1.90
C GLU A 99 13.54 -1.32 -1.21
N VAL A 100 12.88 -0.77 -0.19
CA VAL A 100 11.87 -1.51 0.55
C VAL A 100 10.61 -1.76 -0.28
N ILE A 101 10.19 -0.81 -1.13
CA ILE A 101 9.09 -1.04 -2.08
C ILE A 101 9.40 -2.24 -2.98
N GLN A 102 10.62 -2.30 -3.53
CA GLN A 102 11.04 -3.40 -4.40
C GLN A 102 11.09 -4.74 -3.65
N ILE A 103 11.68 -4.77 -2.45
CA ILE A 103 11.73 -5.98 -1.60
C ILE A 103 10.32 -6.51 -1.31
N CYS A 104 9.37 -5.63 -0.97
CA CYS A 104 8.00 -6.03 -0.67
C CYS A 104 7.28 -6.56 -1.91
N ALA A 105 7.45 -5.90 -3.06
CA ALA A 105 6.90 -6.31 -4.35
C ALA A 105 7.38 -7.69 -4.79
N GLU A 106 8.66 -8.01 -4.59
CA GLU A 106 9.23 -9.33 -4.89
C GLU A 106 8.60 -10.43 -4.04
N LYS A 107 8.37 -10.16 -2.75
CA LYS A 107 7.79 -11.09 -1.76
C LYS A 107 6.28 -11.28 -1.85
N SER A 108 5.62 -10.56 -2.75
CA SER A 108 4.16 -10.55 -2.86
C SER A 108 3.70 -11.15 -4.19
N ALA A 109 2.56 -11.85 -4.18
CA ALA A 109 1.90 -12.34 -5.38
C ALA A 109 1.34 -11.19 -6.23
N VAL A 110 0.86 -10.13 -5.58
CA VAL A 110 0.29 -8.95 -6.23
C VAL A 110 0.82 -7.66 -5.63
N ILE A 111 0.81 -6.61 -6.44
CA ILE A 111 1.13 -5.24 -6.04
C ILE A 111 -0.11 -4.40 -6.33
N ILE A 112 -0.80 -3.93 -5.29
CA ILE A 112 -2.05 -3.19 -5.37
C ILE A 112 -1.75 -1.69 -5.24
N PHE A 113 -1.99 -0.94 -6.32
CA PHE A 113 -1.88 0.50 -6.34
C PHE A 113 -3.17 1.16 -5.84
N ALA A 114 -3.08 1.88 -4.72
CA ALA A 114 -4.21 2.44 -3.98
C ALA A 114 -3.90 3.86 -3.44
N TRP A 115 -3.31 4.71 -4.28
CA TRP A 115 -2.86 6.06 -3.91
C TRP A 115 -3.91 7.17 -4.12
N GLY A 116 -5.12 6.85 -4.54
CA GLY A 116 -6.20 7.81 -4.81
C GLY A 116 -5.93 8.69 -6.02
N SER A 117 -6.59 9.85 -6.05
CA SER A 117 -6.43 10.87 -7.10
C SER A 117 -5.15 11.70 -6.98
N ILE A 118 -4.24 11.38 -6.04
CA ILE A 118 -3.07 12.22 -5.78
C ILE A 118 -2.12 12.31 -6.98
N GLY A 119 -2.04 11.26 -7.80
CA GLY A 119 -1.22 11.24 -9.00
C GLY A 119 -1.69 12.21 -10.09
N GLU A 120 -2.98 12.49 -10.14
CA GLU A 120 -3.59 13.43 -11.10
C GLU A 120 -3.61 14.87 -10.56
N THR A 121 -3.74 15.02 -9.24
CA THR A 121 -3.93 16.32 -8.58
C THR A 121 -2.65 16.97 -8.06
N ASN A 122 -1.55 16.22 -7.95
CA ASN A 122 -0.26 16.73 -7.48
C ASN A 122 0.88 16.28 -8.39
N LYS A 123 1.57 17.24 -9.02
CA LYS A 123 2.68 16.97 -9.96
C LYS A 123 3.84 16.19 -9.35
N ILE A 124 4.19 16.44 -8.08
CA ILE A 124 5.26 15.72 -7.38
C ILE A 124 4.84 14.26 -7.18
N ALA A 125 3.60 14.02 -6.75
CA ALA A 125 3.07 12.68 -6.59
C ALA A 125 2.94 11.94 -7.93
N GLY A 126 2.49 12.63 -8.99
CA GLY A 126 2.45 12.08 -10.35
C GLY A 126 3.84 11.62 -10.82
N ALA A 127 4.86 12.48 -10.69
CA ALA A 127 6.24 12.11 -11.01
C ALA A 127 6.75 10.95 -10.14
N ARG A 128 6.42 10.94 -8.85
CA ARG A 128 6.81 9.87 -7.93
C ARG A 128 6.17 8.53 -8.29
N ILE A 129 4.92 8.52 -8.73
CA ILE A 129 4.22 7.30 -9.18
C ILE A 129 4.95 6.69 -10.40
N GLU A 130 5.37 7.52 -11.36
CA GLU A 130 6.09 7.02 -12.54
C GLU A 130 7.46 6.44 -12.15
N GLN A 131 8.18 7.06 -11.21
CA GLN A 131 9.43 6.48 -10.66
C GLN A 131 9.20 5.12 -10.00
N VAL A 132 8.14 5.00 -9.19
CA VAL A 132 7.81 3.73 -8.51
C VAL A 132 7.42 2.66 -9.53
N LYS A 133 6.63 3.00 -10.55
CA LYS A 133 6.29 2.09 -11.65
C LYS A 133 7.53 1.61 -12.40
N GLU A 134 8.44 2.52 -12.75
CA GLU A 134 9.70 2.18 -13.43
C GLU A 134 10.52 1.17 -12.61
N LYS A 135 10.65 1.39 -11.29
CA LYS A 135 11.35 0.46 -10.38
C LYS A 135 10.68 -0.91 -10.29
N LEU A 136 9.36 -0.95 -10.40
CA LEU A 136 8.55 -2.17 -10.29
C LEU A 136 8.26 -2.84 -11.64
N GLN A 137 8.83 -2.34 -12.75
CA GLN A 137 8.47 -2.77 -14.11
C GLN A 137 8.69 -4.27 -14.33
N LYS A 138 9.72 -4.86 -13.69
CA LYS A 138 9.98 -6.30 -13.74
C LYS A 138 8.83 -7.15 -13.18
N ASP A 139 8.05 -6.57 -12.28
CA ASP A 139 6.89 -7.18 -11.62
C ASP A 139 5.56 -6.74 -12.23
N ALA A 140 5.54 -6.13 -13.44
CA ALA A 140 4.34 -5.57 -14.06
C ALA A 140 3.15 -6.55 -14.14
N LYS A 141 3.39 -7.86 -14.29
CA LYS A 141 2.34 -8.89 -14.30
C LYS A 141 1.59 -9.01 -12.97
N LYS A 142 2.23 -8.62 -11.86
CA LYS A 142 1.65 -8.60 -10.51
C LYS A 142 0.82 -7.35 -10.24
N TRP A 143 0.90 -6.34 -11.10
CA TRP A 143 0.26 -5.04 -10.84
C TRP A 143 -1.25 -5.16 -10.87
N ARG A 144 -1.85 -4.61 -9.84
CA ARG A 144 -3.29 -4.50 -9.63
C ARG A 144 -3.61 -3.07 -9.22
N ILE A 145 -4.85 -2.67 -9.43
CA ILE A 145 -5.39 -1.40 -8.98
C ILE A 145 -6.61 -1.66 -8.11
N LEU A 146 -6.82 -0.80 -7.11
CA LEU A 146 -8.08 -0.77 -6.39
C LEU A 146 -9.09 0.04 -7.21
N SER A 147 -10.11 -0.62 -7.74
CA SER A 147 -11.16 0.01 -8.55
C SER A 147 -12.53 -0.06 -7.88
N ASP A 148 -13.48 0.74 -8.35
CA ASP A 148 -14.90 0.53 -8.04
C ASP A 148 -15.55 -0.41 -9.08
N ALA A 149 -16.88 -0.54 -9.03
CA ALA A 149 -17.65 -1.33 -10.00
C ALA A 149 -17.76 -0.65 -11.38
N GLU A 150 -17.56 0.67 -11.45
CA GLU A 150 -17.64 1.48 -12.68
C GLU A 150 -16.31 1.50 -13.45
N GLY A 151 -15.23 0.97 -12.85
CA GLY A 151 -13.90 0.90 -13.45
C GLY A 151 -13.03 2.11 -13.16
N GLN A 152 -13.45 3.03 -12.28
CA GLN A 152 -12.58 4.11 -11.81
C GLN A 152 -11.43 3.51 -11.00
N ALA A 153 -10.21 4.00 -11.21
CA ALA A 153 -8.98 3.34 -10.79
C ALA A 153 -8.28 4.01 -9.61
N TYR A 154 -7.36 3.26 -9.00
CA TYR A 154 -6.42 3.70 -7.95
C TYR A 154 -7.06 4.25 -6.70
N PHE A 155 -8.28 3.86 -6.32
CA PHE A 155 -8.92 4.39 -5.12
C PHE A 155 -8.02 4.23 -3.89
N HIS A 156 -8.02 5.23 -3.01
CA HIS A 156 -7.46 5.07 -1.68
C HIS A 156 -8.40 4.17 -0.86
N PRO A 157 -7.90 3.30 0.05
CA PRO A 157 -8.77 2.42 0.85
C PRO A 157 -9.87 3.13 1.64
N LEU A 158 -9.66 4.41 1.97
CA LEU A 158 -10.63 5.24 2.69
C LEU A 158 -11.80 5.76 1.83
N ALA A 159 -11.72 5.66 0.50
CA ALA A 159 -12.74 6.18 -0.39
C ALA A 159 -14.05 5.40 -0.22
N SER A 160 -15.17 6.13 -0.04
CA SER A 160 -16.49 5.54 0.27
C SER A 160 -16.92 4.46 -0.72
N LYS A 161 -16.59 4.63 -2.01
CA LYS A 161 -16.90 3.68 -3.10
C LYS A 161 -16.27 2.30 -2.94
N VAL A 162 -15.13 2.19 -2.25
CA VAL A 162 -14.38 0.92 -2.09
C VAL A 162 -14.18 0.52 -0.63
N ARG A 163 -14.60 1.36 0.32
CA ARG A 163 -14.34 1.15 1.74
C ARG A 163 -14.98 -0.13 2.29
N SER A 164 -16.14 -0.53 1.76
CA SER A 164 -16.82 -1.76 2.18
C SER A 164 -16.38 -3.00 1.41
N GLN A 165 -15.99 -2.86 0.14
CA GLN A 165 -15.61 -3.99 -0.70
C GLN A 165 -14.52 -3.57 -1.68
N TRP A 166 -13.43 -4.34 -1.73
CA TRP A 166 -12.34 -4.09 -2.66
C TRP A 166 -12.57 -4.88 -3.94
N ASN A 167 -12.59 -4.17 -5.06
CA ASN A 167 -12.46 -4.76 -6.39
C ASN A 167 -11.00 -4.55 -6.86
N VAL A 168 -10.22 -5.62 -6.84
CA VAL A 168 -8.79 -5.59 -7.20
C VAL A 168 -8.62 -6.16 -8.60
N VAL A 169 -8.40 -5.29 -9.59
CA VAL A 169 -8.35 -5.68 -11.00
C VAL A 169 -6.93 -5.55 -11.57
N PRO A 170 -6.57 -6.31 -12.63
CA PRO A 170 -5.30 -6.14 -13.34
C PRO A 170 -5.09 -4.68 -13.78
N TYR A 171 -3.88 -4.17 -13.55
CA TYR A 171 -3.46 -2.91 -14.14
C TYR A 171 -3.46 -3.04 -15.67
N LYS A 172 -4.10 -2.10 -16.35
CA LYS A 172 -4.04 -1.94 -17.81
C LYS A 172 -3.50 -0.55 -18.09
N GLU A 173 -2.45 -0.44 -18.90
CA GLU A 173 -2.09 0.87 -19.44
C GLU A 173 -3.30 1.44 -20.16
N ALA A 174 -3.60 2.72 -19.90
CA ALA A 174 -4.57 3.42 -20.73
C ALA A 174 -4.03 3.38 -22.16
N SER A 175 -4.79 2.76 -23.08
CA SER A 175 -4.46 2.79 -24.50
C SER A 175 -4.24 4.25 -24.89
N LYS A 176 -3.02 4.62 -25.26
CA LYS A 176 -2.73 5.94 -25.80
C LYS A 176 -3.66 6.13 -26.99
N LYS A 177 -4.65 7.02 -26.85
CA LYS A 177 -5.39 7.56 -27.99
C LYS A 177 -4.52 8.55 -28.72
#